data_AF-A0A920P5K2-F1
#
_entry.id   AF-A0A920P5K2-F1
#
_cell.length_a   1.000
_cell.length_b   1.000
_cell.length_c   1.000
_cell.angle_alpha   90.00
_cell.angle_beta   90.00
_cell.angle_gamma   90.00
#
_symmetry.space_group_name_H-M   'P 1'
#
loop_
_entity.id
_entity.type
_entity.pdbx_description
1 polymer ?
#
loop_
_entity_poly.entity_id
_entity_poly.type
_entity_poly.pdbx_seq_one_letter_code
_entity_poly.pdbx_strand_id
1 'polypeptide(L)'
;MLASAASTLGSVTVVAPDREQSATSNSLTLHHPLRARLTSDNSYVVDGTPTDCVILAVNGLLPGRPDVCLSGVNHGPNMGEDVLYSGTVAAAMEATVIGIPAIAISYVRDRPEELEGWESVVRVILGKY
;
A
#
# COMPACT_ATOMS: atom_id res chain seq x y z
N MET A 1 11.28 3.26 -1.72
CA MET A 1 11.03 4.14 -2.88
C MET A 1 9.68 4.88 -2.81
N LEU A 2 8.52 4.21 -2.82
CA LEU A 2 7.22 4.89 -2.87
C LEU A 2 6.99 5.90 -1.72
N ALA A 3 7.30 5.53 -0.48
CA ALA A 3 7.20 6.43 0.67
C ALA A 3 8.08 7.69 0.52
N SER A 4 9.29 7.54 -0.05
CA SER A 4 10.18 8.66 -0.35
C SER A 4 9.57 9.59 -1.41
N ALA A 5 9.04 9.02 -2.51
CA ALA A 5 8.35 9.82 -3.51
C ALA A 5 7.13 10.58 -2.93
N ALA A 6 6.31 9.88 -2.14
CA ALA A 6 5.10 10.42 -1.53
C ALA A 6 5.37 11.50 -0.47
N SER A 7 6.55 11.50 0.15
CA SER A 7 6.93 12.52 1.16
C SER A 7 6.93 13.95 0.60
N THR A 8 6.97 14.11 -0.72
CA THR A 8 6.82 15.42 -1.38
C THR A 8 5.40 15.98 -1.33
N LEU A 9 4.40 15.13 -1.12
CA LEU A 9 2.99 15.51 -1.03
C LEU A 9 2.56 15.90 0.40
N GLY A 10 3.26 15.41 1.42
CA GLY A 10 2.90 15.65 2.82
C GLY A 10 3.47 14.61 3.78
N SER A 11 2.86 14.49 4.96
CA SER A 11 3.23 13.49 5.96
C SER A 11 2.86 12.09 5.48
N VAL A 12 3.82 11.18 5.52
CA VAL A 12 3.62 9.78 5.10
C VAL A 12 3.69 8.88 6.32
N THR A 13 2.72 7.98 6.45
CA THR A 13 2.79 6.84 7.37
C THR A 13 2.73 5.56 6.55
N VAL A 14 3.68 4.65 6.78
CA VAL A 14 3.74 3.36 6.11
C VAL A 14 3.07 2.32 6.99
N VAL A 15 2.13 1.56 6.44
CA VAL A 15 1.50 0.40 7.09
C VAL A 15 1.54 -0.75 6.10
N ALA A 16 2.23 -1.83 6.44
CA ALA A 16 2.45 -2.95 5.53
C ALA A 16 2.35 -4.31 6.25
N PRO A 17 2.03 -5.39 5.52
CA PRO A 17 2.06 -6.75 6.06
C PRO A 17 3.45 -7.17 6.56
N ASP A 18 3.50 -8.12 7.49
CA ASP A 18 4.73 -8.70 8.04
C ASP A 18 5.45 -9.69 7.11
N ARG A 19 4.78 -10.12 6.04
CA ARG A 19 5.27 -11.09 5.07
C ARG A 19 4.75 -10.78 3.68
N GLU A 20 5.35 -11.38 2.66
CA GLU A 20 4.83 -11.35 1.29
C GLU A 20 3.42 -11.97 1.26
N GLN A 21 2.46 -11.25 0.69
CA GLN A 21 1.03 -11.66 0.65
C GLN A 21 0.55 -11.86 -0.80
N SER A 22 1.41 -12.38 -1.68
CA SER A 22 1.05 -12.65 -3.07
C SER A 22 -0.19 -13.56 -3.17
N ALA A 23 -1.13 -13.18 -4.04
CA ALA A 23 -2.42 -13.84 -4.26
C ALA A 23 -3.44 -13.82 -3.09
N THR A 24 -3.31 -12.90 -2.12
CA THR A 24 -4.30 -12.78 -1.02
C THR A 24 -5.62 -12.08 -1.41
N SER A 25 -5.72 -11.45 -2.59
CA SER A 25 -6.92 -10.70 -3.03
C SER A 25 -7.46 -9.74 -1.94
N ASN A 26 -8.77 -9.48 -1.91
CA ASN A 26 -9.47 -8.67 -0.92
C ASN A 26 -9.73 -9.41 0.41
N SER A 27 -8.85 -10.33 0.82
CA SER A 27 -9.09 -11.10 2.04
C SER A 27 -8.98 -10.21 3.28
N LEU A 28 -9.94 -10.34 4.21
CA LEU A 28 -9.91 -9.69 5.52
C LEU A 28 -9.69 -10.77 6.60
N THR A 29 -8.80 -10.53 7.54
CA THR A 29 -8.55 -11.48 8.63
C THR A 29 -9.64 -11.36 9.69
N LEU A 30 -10.52 -12.35 9.78
CA LEU A 30 -11.64 -12.38 10.74
C LEU A 30 -11.46 -13.36 11.91
N HIS A 31 -10.52 -14.29 11.81
CA HIS A 31 -10.44 -15.46 12.70
C HIS A 31 -9.51 -15.28 13.91
N HIS A 32 -8.72 -14.21 13.95
CA HIS A 32 -7.85 -13.88 15.07
C HIS A 32 -7.66 -12.36 15.18
N PRO A 33 -7.33 -11.84 16.38
CA PRO A 33 -7.05 -10.43 16.53
C PRO A 33 -5.73 -10.08 15.81
N LEU A 34 -5.80 -9.10 14.93
CA LEU A 34 -4.65 -8.51 14.26
C LEU A 34 -3.78 -7.71 15.24
N ARG A 35 -2.48 -7.71 15.00
CA ARG A 35 -1.45 -6.98 15.73
C ARG A 35 -0.66 -6.11 14.78
N ALA A 36 -0.49 -4.86 15.19
CA ALA A 36 0.42 -3.93 14.54
C ALA A 36 1.62 -3.67 15.45
N ARG A 37 2.81 -3.57 14.87
CA ARG A 37 4.05 -3.22 15.56
C ARG A 37 4.69 -2.03 14.86
N LEU A 38 5.01 -0.98 15.62
CA LEU A 38 5.79 0.15 15.15
C LEU A 38 7.28 -0.26 15.06
N THR A 39 7.91 0.05 13.92
CA THR A 39 9.33 -0.18 13.66
C THR A 39 10.16 1.06 13.96
N SER A 40 11.49 0.92 13.97
CA SER A 40 12.41 2.03 14.24
C SER A 40 12.39 3.13 13.17
N ASP A 41 11.94 2.83 11.96
CA ASP A 41 11.76 3.77 10.85
C ASP A 41 10.37 4.43 10.82
N ASN A 42 9.60 4.32 11.92
CA ASN A 42 8.23 4.84 12.04
C ASN A 42 7.22 4.22 11.05
N SER A 43 7.47 2.98 10.63
CA SER A 43 6.53 2.18 9.83
C SER A 43 5.75 1.22 10.73
N TYR A 44 4.51 0.92 10.37
CA TYR A 44 3.72 -0.13 11.04
C TYR A 44 3.79 -1.43 10.24
N VAL A 45 4.10 -2.51 10.94
CA VAL A 45 4.06 -3.86 10.42
C VAL A 45 2.87 -4.60 11.01
N VAL A 46 2.02 -5.18 10.16
CA VAL A 46 0.75 -5.82 10.53
C VAL A 46 0.81 -7.32 10.20
N ASP A 47 0.36 -8.18 11.11
CA ASP A 47 0.22 -9.62 10.90
C ASP A 47 -1.06 -9.99 10.13
N GLY A 48 -1.33 -9.30 9.01
CA GLY A 48 -2.56 -9.42 8.23
C GLY A 48 -2.35 -9.22 6.74
N THR A 49 -3.45 -9.00 6.02
CA THR A 49 -3.45 -8.75 4.57
C THR A 49 -3.24 -7.26 4.25
N PRO A 50 -3.02 -6.90 2.98
CA PRO A 50 -2.99 -5.49 2.58
C PRO A 50 -4.28 -4.72 2.92
N THR A 51 -5.45 -5.37 2.82
CA THR A 51 -6.75 -4.81 3.22
C THR A 51 -6.79 -4.55 4.73
N ASP A 52 -6.33 -5.51 5.53
CA ASP A 52 -6.24 -5.36 7.00
C ASP A 52 -5.34 -4.16 7.38
N CYS A 53 -4.25 -3.93 6.64
CA CYS A 53 -3.37 -2.78 6.85
C CYS A 53 -4.12 -1.45 6.70
N VAL A 54 -4.95 -1.32 5.66
CA VAL A 54 -5.75 -0.09 5.41
C VAL A 54 -6.77 0.12 6.52
N ILE A 55 -7.50 -0.94 6.90
CA ILE A 55 -8.52 -0.87 7.94
C ILE A 55 -7.91 -0.50 9.30
N LEU A 56 -6.79 -1.12 9.68
CA LEU A 56 -6.10 -0.80 10.93
C LEU A 56 -5.51 0.60 10.91
N ALA A 57 -4.94 1.03 9.77
CA ALA A 57 -4.40 2.37 9.61
C ALA A 57 -5.47 3.41 9.96
N VAL A 58 -6.63 3.32 9.32
CA VAL A 58 -7.71 4.32 9.46
C VAL A 58 -8.39 4.25 10.82
N ASN A 59 -8.57 3.06 11.40
CA ASN A 59 -9.37 2.88 12.61
C ASN A 59 -8.58 2.89 13.93
N GLY A 60 -7.24 2.89 13.90
CA GLY A 60 -6.49 2.83 15.16
C GLY A 60 -5.00 3.17 15.12
N LEU A 61 -4.33 3.15 13.97
CA LEU A 61 -2.90 3.47 13.90
C LEU A 61 -2.62 4.94 13.58
N LEU A 62 -3.42 5.54 12.69
CA LEU A 62 -3.26 6.93 12.31
C LEU A 62 -3.97 7.87 13.31
N PRO A 63 -3.39 9.06 13.58
CA PRO A 63 -4.03 10.06 14.45
C PRO A 63 -5.26 10.71 13.81
N GLY A 64 -5.46 10.52 12.50
CA GLY A 64 -6.56 11.07 11.73
C GLY A 64 -6.73 10.34 10.41
N ARG A 65 -7.85 10.64 9.72
CA ARG A 65 -8.16 10.05 8.41
C ARG A 65 -7.17 10.55 7.35
N PRO A 66 -6.54 9.66 6.56
CA PRO A 66 -5.62 10.09 5.51
C PRO A 66 -6.38 10.68 4.32
N ASP A 67 -5.75 11.64 3.64
CA ASP A 67 -6.31 12.29 2.44
C ASP A 67 -6.21 11.41 1.19
N VAL A 68 -5.21 10.53 1.13
CA VAL A 68 -4.96 9.61 0.02
C VAL A 68 -4.32 8.32 0.51
N CYS A 69 -4.63 7.20 -0.15
CA CYS A 69 -3.97 5.92 0.04
C CYS A 69 -3.12 5.55 -1.18
N LEU A 70 -1.84 5.24 -0.97
CA LEU A 70 -0.94 4.76 -2.01
C LEU A 70 -0.54 3.32 -1.70
N SER A 71 -0.83 2.41 -2.61
CA SER A 71 -0.52 0.99 -2.46
C SER A 71 0.52 0.56 -3.49
N GLY A 72 1.65 0.02 -3.03
CA GLY A 72 2.73 -0.46 -3.91
C GLY A 72 4.14 -0.15 -3.38
N VAL A 73 5.18 -0.24 -4.22
CA VAL A 73 5.11 -0.66 -5.64
C VAL A 73 5.17 -2.17 -5.74
N ASN A 74 4.19 -2.79 -6.40
CA ASN A 74 4.23 -4.24 -6.66
C ASN A 74 5.36 -4.57 -7.64
N HIS A 75 6.12 -5.63 -7.35
CA HIS A 75 7.07 -6.21 -8.30
C HIS A 75 6.35 -7.19 -9.21
N GLY A 76 6.04 -6.75 -10.43
CA GLY A 76 5.27 -7.51 -11.42
C GLY A 76 3.97 -6.79 -11.82
N PRO A 77 3.43 -7.12 -13.00
CA PRO A 77 2.20 -6.51 -13.51
C PRO A 77 0.98 -6.88 -12.64
N ASN A 78 0.00 -5.98 -12.61
CA ASN A 78 -1.39 -6.33 -12.28
C ASN A 78 -2.25 -5.90 -13.45
N MET A 79 -2.36 -6.76 -14.47
CA MET A 79 -3.06 -6.47 -15.73
C MET A 79 -4.15 -7.50 -15.99
N GLY A 80 -5.29 -7.07 -16.51
CA GLY A 80 -6.41 -7.97 -16.80
C GLY A 80 -6.95 -8.63 -15.52
N GLU A 81 -6.98 -9.96 -15.49
CA GLU A 81 -7.54 -10.73 -14.37
C GLU A 81 -6.68 -10.68 -13.10
N ASP A 82 -5.38 -10.39 -13.22
CA ASP A 82 -4.46 -10.26 -12.08
C ASP A 82 -4.91 -9.19 -11.08
N VAL A 83 -5.65 -8.19 -11.57
CA VAL A 83 -6.22 -7.09 -10.78
C VAL A 83 -7.15 -7.63 -9.68
N LEU A 84 -7.90 -8.71 -9.94
CA LEU A 84 -8.87 -9.28 -9.00
C LEU A 84 -8.20 -10.01 -7.83
N TYR A 85 -6.95 -10.46 -8.01
CA TYR A 85 -6.22 -11.24 -7.01
C TYR A 85 -5.06 -10.47 -6.37
N SER A 86 -4.83 -9.23 -6.82
CA SER A 86 -3.72 -8.39 -6.37
C SER A 86 -3.99 -7.78 -5.00
N GLY A 87 -3.12 -8.08 -4.03
CA GLY A 87 -3.12 -7.41 -2.74
C GLY A 87 -2.84 -5.90 -2.85
N THR A 88 -2.04 -5.48 -3.83
CA THR A 88 -1.75 -4.07 -4.11
C THR A 88 -3.02 -3.34 -4.54
N VAL A 89 -3.78 -3.92 -5.47
CA VAL A 89 -5.06 -3.35 -5.90
C VAL A 89 -6.10 -3.43 -4.78
N ALA A 90 -6.15 -4.55 -4.05
CA ALA A 90 -7.07 -4.76 -2.94
C ALA A 90 -6.98 -3.67 -1.87
N ALA A 91 -5.76 -3.31 -1.45
CA ALA A 91 -5.58 -2.21 -0.49
C ALA A 91 -6.10 -0.86 -1.02
N ALA A 92 -5.86 -0.54 -2.30
CA ALA A 92 -6.37 0.70 -2.89
C ALA A 92 -7.91 0.67 -3.04
N MET A 93 -8.48 -0.49 -3.39
CA MET A 93 -9.92 -0.69 -3.44
C MET A 93 -10.56 -0.52 -2.07
N GLU A 94 -9.99 -1.11 -1.02
CA GLU A 94 -10.50 -0.98 0.35
C GLU A 94 -10.52 0.48 0.81
N ALA A 95 -9.42 1.21 0.58
CA ALA A 95 -9.36 2.65 0.85
C ALA A 95 -10.47 3.41 0.11
N THR A 96 -10.71 3.07 -1.15
CA THR A 96 -11.78 3.67 -1.97
C THR A 96 -13.17 3.36 -1.40
N VAL A 97 -13.42 2.13 -0.94
CA VAL A 97 -14.69 1.69 -0.33
C VAL A 97 -15.00 2.52 0.93
N ILE A 98 -13.99 2.85 1.73
CA ILE A 98 -14.14 3.72 2.92
C ILE A 98 -14.02 5.23 2.59
N GLY A 99 -14.10 5.58 1.30
CA GLY A 99 -14.20 6.95 0.78
C GLY A 99 -12.89 7.72 0.72
N ILE A 100 -11.75 7.03 0.72
CA ILE A 100 -10.41 7.63 0.64
C ILE A 100 -9.91 7.47 -0.80
N PRO A 101 -9.57 8.55 -1.51
CA PRO A 101 -8.95 8.47 -2.83
C PRO A 101 -7.71 7.57 -2.79
N ALA A 102 -7.54 6.69 -3.77
CA ALA A 102 -6.47 5.70 -3.72
C ALA A 102 -5.82 5.42 -5.09
N ILE A 103 -4.53 5.07 -5.06
CA ILE A 103 -3.75 4.70 -6.23
C ILE A 103 -2.99 3.40 -5.94
N ALA A 104 -3.13 2.40 -6.82
CA ALA A 104 -2.29 1.21 -6.84
C ALA A 104 -1.18 1.37 -7.89
N ILE A 105 0.07 1.05 -7.52
CA ILE A 105 1.24 1.22 -8.38
C ILE A 105 1.98 -0.13 -8.51
N SER A 106 2.20 -0.56 -9.75
CA SER A 106 2.87 -1.82 -10.06
C SER A 106 3.97 -1.60 -11.10
N TYR A 107 5.13 -2.22 -10.89
CA TYR A 107 6.28 -2.14 -11.80
C TYR A 107 6.38 -3.41 -12.62
N VAL A 108 6.23 -3.28 -13.94
CA VAL A 108 6.03 -4.41 -14.86
C VAL A 108 7.34 -5.13 -15.22
N ARG A 109 8.50 -4.46 -15.11
CA ARG A 109 9.76 -5.06 -15.57
C ARG A 109 10.27 -6.09 -14.58
N ASP A 110 10.81 -7.18 -15.11
CA ASP A 110 11.52 -8.23 -14.37
C ASP A 110 12.95 -7.80 -14.04
N ARG A 111 13.07 -6.62 -13.42
CA ARG A 111 14.32 -5.97 -12.99
C ARG A 111 14.08 -5.13 -11.73
N PRO A 112 13.79 -5.77 -10.58
CA PRO A 112 13.49 -5.06 -9.34
C PRO A 112 14.62 -4.12 -8.89
N GLU A 113 15.87 -4.41 -9.25
CA GLU A 113 17.04 -3.56 -9.01
C GLU A 113 16.95 -2.19 -9.70
N GLU A 114 16.21 -2.07 -10.79
CA GLU A 114 16.02 -0.80 -11.49
C GLU A 114 14.93 0.07 -10.83
N LEU A 115 14.11 -0.48 -9.93
CA LEU A 115 12.92 0.20 -9.38
C LEU A 115 13.26 1.53 -8.69
N GLU A 116 14.37 1.60 -7.96
CA GLU A 116 14.78 2.83 -7.27
C GLU A 116 15.01 3.99 -8.25
N GLY A 117 15.50 3.71 -9.46
CA GLY A 117 15.71 4.70 -10.52
C GLY A 117 14.43 5.36 -11.03
N TRP A 118 13.25 4.78 -10.74
CA TRP A 118 11.95 5.29 -11.18
C TRP A 118 11.31 6.26 -10.18
N GLU A 119 11.95 6.56 -9.05
CA GLU A 119 11.38 7.45 -8.03
C GLU A 119 10.98 8.82 -8.61
N SER A 120 11.81 9.40 -9.49
CA SER A 120 11.52 10.68 -10.14
C SER A 120 10.25 10.65 -10.99
N VAL A 121 10.02 9.55 -11.69
CA VAL A 121 8.81 9.34 -12.49
C VAL A 121 7.59 9.22 -11.59
N VAL A 122 7.69 8.44 -10.50
CA VAL A 122 6.60 8.31 -9.51
C VAL A 122 6.26 9.66 -8.91
N ARG A 123 7.26 10.49 -8.55
CA ARG A 123 7.04 11.87 -8.06
C ARG A 123 6.27 12.72 -9.06
N VAL A 124 6.61 12.66 -10.35
CA VAL A 124 5.90 13.41 -11.39
C VAL A 124 4.46 12.94 -11.55
N ILE A 125 4.19 11.63 -11.42
CA ILE A 125 2.82 11.09 -11.48
C ILE A 125 2.02 11.57 -10.27
N LEU A 126 2.60 11.50 -9.08
CA LEU A 126 1.96 11.89 -7.83
C LEU A 126 1.68 13.39 -7.76
N GLY A 127 2.61 14.24 -8.21
CA GLY A 127 2.45 15.70 -8.19
C GLY A 127 1.44 16.29 -9.19
N LYS A 128 0.74 15.44 -9.96
CA LYS A 128 -0.39 15.87 -10.82
C LYS A 128 -1.74 15.82 -10.11
N TYR A 129 -1.77 15.30 -8.88
CA TYR A 129 -2.94 15.17 -8.02
C TYR A 129 -2.72 15.97 -6.74
#